data_AF-A0A543G167-F1
#
_entry.id   AF-A0A543G167-F1
#
_cell.length_a   1.000
_cell.length_b   1.000
_cell.length_c   1.000
_cell.angle_alpha   90.00
_cell.angle_beta   90.00
_cell.angle_gamma   90.00
#
_symmetry.space_group_name_H-M   'P 1'
#
loop_
_entity.id
_entity.type
_entity.pdbx_description
1 polymer ?
#
loop_
_entity_poly.entity_id
_entity_poly.type
_entity_poly.pdbx_seq_one_letter_code
_entity_poly.pdbx_strand_id
1 'polypeptide(L)'
;MPRVAASNIFLVKLPLRGLGGFGSSNYITNFVGEVSQHSEYFAFGETFIEEHKNSHNSPYKFNGKELDEETGLYYYSARYYDPKLSLMISVDQLMEKFAGRSPYEYCFSNPINLTDPTGMGPEDPPGKAHVFGTDGTSYGQVRNTGTANDVYIVDPKNVSKTKDGTYVFKKLEQLKDGKGNAVSIDTFKALAGTIYAEASVGAASKDEMLGIFNCIENRAVADGDSILGEMQKPGQVVGYAHRGRIGTESGSNAKIKTQNAFAATIQGLTTNTDITNGAYYWDGTDYSKTARYTQGTTFTSASHNIYNLAENPKAGSNAFGSWSSKFETTSTSGQTVFSRLTIDWRNSQHSKKQANWYGSIKK
;
A
#
# COMPACT_ATOMS: atom_id res chain seq x y z
N MET A 1 29.02 -9.67 33.78
CA MET A 1 28.31 -9.26 32.54
C MET A 1 28.05 -7.76 32.60
N PRO A 2 28.76 -6.91 31.84
CA PRO A 2 28.31 -5.55 31.57
C PRO A 2 27.57 -5.49 30.23
N ARG A 3 26.43 -4.80 30.25
CA ARG A 3 25.60 -4.45 29.09
C ARG A 3 26.40 -3.60 28.10
N VAL A 4 26.42 -4.00 26.82
CA VAL A 4 26.89 -3.14 25.73
C VAL A 4 25.83 -2.07 25.47
N ALA A 5 26.24 -0.82 25.61
CA ALA A 5 25.41 0.34 25.32
C ALA A 5 25.12 0.42 23.81
N ALA A 6 23.86 0.69 23.46
CA ALA A 6 23.45 0.96 22.09
C ALA A 6 24.12 2.27 21.60
N SER A 7 25.23 2.15 20.88
CA SER A 7 25.76 3.23 20.06
C SER A 7 24.89 3.34 18.80
N ASN A 8 24.13 4.43 18.72
CA ASN A 8 23.33 4.79 17.54
C ASN A 8 24.27 5.07 16.35
N ILE A 9 24.58 4.02 15.58
CA ILE A 9 25.30 4.10 14.30
C ILE A 9 24.29 4.50 13.22
N PHE A 10 24.50 5.66 12.58
CA PHE A 10 23.76 6.04 11.38
C PHE A 10 24.47 5.44 10.16
N LEU A 11 23.90 4.39 9.59
CA LEU A 11 24.31 3.84 8.30
C LEU A 11 23.88 4.78 7.18
N VAL A 12 24.82 5.52 6.59
CA VAL A 12 24.54 6.37 5.42
C VAL A 12 24.85 5.57 4.16
N LYS A 13 23.81 5.06 3.50
CA LYS A 13 23.90 4.45 2.17
C LYS A 13 23.96 5.55 1.11
N LEU A 14 25.16 6.05 0.78
CA LEU A 14 25.34 6.94 -0.36
C LEU A 14 25.36 6.13 -1.66
N PRO A 15 24.53 6.46 -2.67
CA PRO A 15 24.57 5.81 -3.96
C PRO A 15 25.74 6.38 -4.78
N LEU A 16 26.96 5.97 -4.48
CA LEU A 16 28.05 6.08 -5.45
C LEU A 16 27.87 4.94 -6.46
N ARG A 17 27.64 5.34 -7.72
CA ARG A 17 27.50 4.44 -8.88
C ARG A 17 28.65 3.43 -8.88
N GLY A 18 28.34 2.15 -8.72
CA GLY A 18 29.17 1.07 -9.26
C GLY A 18 29.45 -0.13 -8.37
N LEU A 19 29.56 0.01 -7.04
CA LEU A 19 30.18 -1.07 -6.21
C LEU A 19 29.50 -1.36 -4.86
N GLY A 20 28.37 -0.71 -4.53
CA GLY A 20 27.64 -0.94 -3.28
C GLY A 20 26.51 -1.96 -3.39
N GLY A 21 26.82 -3.25 -3.21
CA GLY A 21 25.85 -4.34 -3.11
C GLY A 21 24.92 -4.23 -1.89
N PHE A 22 23.75 -4.84 -1.99
CA PHE A 22 22.63 -4.76 -1.04
C PHE A 22 23.03 -4.97 0.44
N GLY A 23 22.81 -3.97 1.30
CA GLY A 23 23.06 -4.11 2.74
C GLY A 23 24.53 -4.04 3.16
N SER A 24 25.47 -3.89 2.22
CA SER A 24 26.88 -3.69 2.53
C SER A 24 27.12 -2.26 3.05
N SER A 25 27.86 -2.14 4.15
CA SER A 25 28.22 -0.85 4.74
C SER A 25 29.44 -0.26 4.04
N ASN A 26 29.24 0.68 3.12
CA ASN A 26 30.36 1.33 2.44
C ASN A 26 31.01 2.44 3.27
N TYR A 27 30.21 3.16 4.06
CA TYR A 27 30.68 4.24 4.93
C TYR A 27 30.02 4.12 6.29
N ILE A 28 30.83 4.22 7.33
CA ILE A 28 30.39 4.37 8.72
C ILE A 28 30.90 5.72 9.20
N THR A 29 30.01 6.48 9.84
CA THR A 29 30.34 7.81 10.38
C THR A 29 30.17 7.86 11.89
N ASN A 30 30.92 8.75 12.53
CA ASN A 30 30.74 9.06 13.95
C ASN A 30 29.54 10.01 14.17
N PHE A 31 29.22 10.31 15.42
CA PHE A 31 28.09 11.19 15.80
C PHE A 31 28.24 12.65 15.31
N VAL A 32 29.43 13.05 14.84
CA VAL A 32 29.74 14.37 14.29
C VAL A 32 29.70 14.36 12.75
N GLY A 33 29.45 13.20 12.13
CA GLY A 33 29.37 13.04 10.67
C GLY A 33 30.71 12.82 9.97
N GLU A 34 31.81 12.62 10.70
CA GLU A 34 33.09 12.26 10.10
C GLU A 34 33.14 10.77 9.75
N VAL A 35 33.76 10.42 8.63
CA VAL A 35 33.97 9.02 8.22
C VAL A 35 34.94 8.33 9.20
N SER A 36 34.46 7.24 9.81
CA SER A 36 35.23 6.37 10.70
C SER A 36 35.72 5.11 10.00
N GLN A 37 34.95 4.60 9.04
CA GLN A 37 35.29 3.43 8.22
C GLN A 37 34.75 3.60 6.80
N HIS A 38 35.56 3.22 5.81
CA HIS A 38 35.21 3.12 4.40
C HIS A 38 35.58 1.71 3.92
N SER A 39 34.64 1.04 3.27
CA SER A 39 34.85 -0.29 2.72
C SER A 39 34.23 -0.41 1.33
N GLU A 40 34.95 -1.04 0.40
CA GLU A 40 34.45 -1.40 -0.92
C GLU A 40 34.65 -2.89 -1.16
N TYR A 41 33.71 -3.50 -1.88
CA TYR A 41 33.68 -4.94 -2.09
C TYR A 41 33.59 -5.27 -3.57
N PHE A 42 34.18 -6.39 -3.96
CA PHE A 42 33.86 -7.05 -5.23
C PHE A 42 32.43 -7.61 -5.19
N ALA A 43 31.92 -8.04 -6.35
CA ALA A 43 30.53 -8.50 -6.50
C ALA A 43 30.14 -9.63 -5.52
N PHE A 44 31.10 -10.47 -5.15
CA PHE A 44 30.93 -11.60 -4.23
C PHE A 44 31.42 -11.28 -2.79
N GLY A 45 31.60 -10.01 -2.44
CA GLY A 45 31.85 -9.61 -1.05
C GLY A 45 33.30 -9.71 -0.57
N GLU A 46 34.25 -10.04 -1.45
CA GLU A 46 35.67 -9.88 -1.17
C GLU A 46 35.99 -8.39 -1.02
N THR A 47 36.63 -8.02 0.08
CA THR A 47 36.99 -6.63 0.38
C THR A 47 38.07 -6.16 -0.60
N PHE A 48 37.76 -5.13 -1.38
CA PHE A 48 38.68 -4.48 -2.30
C PHE A 48 39.43 -3.33 -1.63
N ILE A 49 38.70 -2.47 -0.91
CA ILE A 49 39.26 -1.33 -0.17
C ILE A 49 38.72 -1.41 1.26
N GLU A 50 39.60 -1.19 2.23
CA GLU A 50 39.22 -1.04 3.63
C GLU A 50 40.08 0.01 4.30
N GLU A 51 39.45 1.09 4.73
CA GLU A 51 40.08 2.19 5.46
C GLU A 51 39.31 2.41 6.76
N HIS A 52 40.00 2.45 7.90
CA HIS A 52 39.37 2.74 9.18
C HIS A 52 40.29 3.57 10.09
N LYS A 53 39.69 4.44 10.92
CA LYS A 53 40.43 5.11 12.00
C LYS A 53 40.58 4.14 13.19
N ASN A 54 41.80 4.02 13.71
CA ASN A 54 42.36 2.97 14.60
C ASN A 54 41.66 2.62 15.94
N SER A 55 40.36 2.83 16.12
CA SER A 55 39.64 2.38 17.34
C SER A 55 38.31 1.68 17.10
N HIS A 56 37.73 1.77 15.90
CA HIS A 56 36.41 1.19 15.62
C HIS A 56 36.39 0.52 14.25
N ASN A 57 36.64 -0.80 14.22
CA ASN A 57 36.36 -1.65 13.06
C ASN A 57 35.04 -2.39 13.29
N SER A 58 34.04 -2.16 12.44
CA SER A 58 32.80 -2.92 12.49
C SER A 58 33.04 -4.34 11.94
N PRO A 59 32.68 -5.41 12.67
CA PRO A 59 32.76 -6.77 12.15
C PRO A 59 31.66 -7.02 11.11
N TYR A 60 30.58 -6.24 11.11
CA TYR A 60 29.54 -6.29 10.08
C TYR A 60 30.00 -5.54 8.82
N LYS A 61 30.11 -6.27 7.70
CA LYS A 61 30.69 -5.81 6.44
C LYS A 61 29.75 -6.10 5.24
N PHE A 62 30.10 -7.07 4.39
CA PHE A 62 29.30 -7.43 3.21
C PHE A 62 27.90 -7.90 3.61
N ASN A 63 26.86 -7.35 2.96
CA ASN A 63 25.44 -7.61 3.21
C ASN A 63 25.01 -7.50 4.69
N GLY A 64 25.75 -6.71 5.49
CA GLY A 64 25.49 -6.58 6.92
C GLY A 64 25.75 -7.85 7.71
N LYS A 65 26.50 -8.81 7.15
CA LYS A 65 26.93 -10.03 7.83
C LYS A 65 28.26 -9.81 8.53
N GLU A 66 28.39 -10.53 9.64
CA GLU A 66 29.61 -10.53 10.44
C GLU A 66 30.71 -11.26 9.68
N LEU A 67 31.81 -10.58 9.43
CA LEU A 67 33.05 -11.20 8.96
C LEU A 67 33.83 -11.67 10.18
N ASP A 68 34.07 -12.97 10.24
CA ASP A 68 35.00 -13.54 11.21
C ASP A 68 36.43 -13.29 10.74
N GLU A 69 37.19 -12.47 11.48
CA GLU A 69 38.56 -12.08 11.12
C GLU A 69 39.55 -13.24 11.20
N GLU A 70 39.29 -14.27 12.02
CA GLU A 70 40.20 -15.41 12.16
C GLU A 70 40.13 -16.34 10.93
N THR A 71 38.93 -16.51 10.37
CA THR A 71 38.67 -17.42 9.26
C THR A 71 38.57 -16.72 7.91
N GLY A 72 38.25 -15.43 7.89
CA GLY A 72 37.94 -14.67 6.68
C GLY A 72 36.58 -15.05 6.06
N LEU A 73 35.70 -15.70 6.83
CA LEU A 73 34.39 -16.16 6.39
C LEU A 73 33.28 -15.27 6.94
N TYR A 74 32.22 -15.10 6.15
CA TYR A 74 31.02 -14.41 6.59
C TYR A 74 30.04 -15.38 7.27
N TYR A 75 29.55 -15.00 8.45
CA TYR A 75 28.51 -15.76 9.15
C TYR A 75 27.11 -15.39 8.63
N TYR A 76 26.47 -16.35 7.97
CA TYR A 76 25.13 -16.23 7.38
C TYR A 76 24.07 -17.00 8.18
N SER A 77 24.24 -17.10 9.50
CA SER A 77 23.37 -17.86 10.40
C SER A 77 23.42 -19.38 10.19
N ALA A 78 22.85 -19.90 9.10
CA ALA A 78 22.79 -21.33 8.82
C ALA A 78 24.09 -21.88 8.21
N ARG A 79 24.86 -21.03 7.52
CA ARG A 79 26.10 -21.39 6.82
C ARG A 79 27.15 -20.30 6.98
N TYR A 80 28.40 -20.67 6.72
CA TYR A 80 29.48 -19.74 6.49
C TYR A 80 29.72 -19.58 4.99
N TYR A 81 30.06 -18.35 4.59
CA TYR A 81 30.30 -17.95 3.21
C TYR A 81 31.75 -17.51 3.02
N ASP A 82 32.42 -18.08 2.01
CA ASP A 82 33.75 -17.67 1.61
C ASP A 82 33.66 -16.66 0.46
N PRO A 83 33.99 -15.38 0.71
CA PRO A 83 33.93 -14.34 -0.31
C PRO A 83 35.01 -14.50 -1.40
N LYS A 84 36.16 -15.13 -1.09
CA LYS A 84 37.27 -15.35 -2.04
C LYS A 84 36.94 -16.46 -3.02
N LEU A 85 36.35 -17.56 -2.53
CA LEU A 85 35.88 -18.65 -3.37
C LEU A 85 34.51 -18.36 -4.01
N SER A 86 33.80 -17.34 -3.52
CA SER A 86 32.44 -17.02 -3.95
C SER A 86 31.42 -18.14 -3.65
N LEU A 87 31.69 -19.00 -2.67
CA LEU A 87 30.91 -20.19 -2.35
C LEU A 87 30.54 -20.27 -0.86
N MET A 88 29.43 -20.94 -0.58
CA MET A 88 29.10 -21.40 0.76
C MET A 88 30.00 -22.59 1.10
N ILE A 89 30.53 -22.65 2.33
CA ILE A 89 31.46 -23.72 2.72
C ILE A 89 30.74 -25.02 3.14
N SER A 90 29.41 -25.01 3.17
CA SER A 90 28.57 -26.15 3.56
C SER A 90 27.37 -26.29 2.63
N VAL A 91 26.85 -27.52 2.54
CA VAL A 91 25.70 -27.89 1.71
C VAL A 91 24.43 -27.16 2.17
N ASP A 92 23.66 -26.62 1.22
CA ASP A 92 22.36 -26.03 1.50
C ASP A 92 21.36 -27.06 2.07
N GLN A 93 20.77 -26.75 3.23
CA GLN A 93 19.73 -27.58 3.85
C GLN A 93 18.45 -27.68 2.98
N LEU A 94 18.23 -26.70 2.10
CA LEU A 94 17.11 -26.65 1.17
C LEU A 94 17.52 -27.05 -0.25
N MET A 95 18.66 -27.73 -0.45
CA MET A 95 19.15 -28.10 -1.79
C MET A 95 18.12 -28.84 -2.66
N GLU A 96 17.23 -29.65 -2.04
CA GLU A 96 16.17 -30.37 -2.75
C GLU A 96 15.16 -29.44 -3.44
N LYS A 97 14.99 -28.20 -2.93
CA LYS A 97 14.12 -27.19 -3.55
C LYS A 97 14.74 -26.54 -4.79
N PHE A 98 16.05 -26.69 -4.98
CA PHE A 98 16.83 -25.99 -6.00
C PHE A 98 17.44 -26.99 -7.00
N ALA A 99 16.58 -27.77 -7.65
CA ALA A 99 17.01 -28.75 -8.64
C ALA A 99 17.84 -28.10 -9.77
N GLY A 100 19.00 -28.70 -10.10
CA GLY A 100 19.91 -28.21 -11.14
C GLY A 100 20.87 -27.11 -10.70
N ARG A 101 20.90 -26.76 -9.41
CA ARG A 101 21.88 -25.82 -8.82
C ARG A 101 22.89 -26.55 -7.94
N SER A 102 24.08 -25.96 -7.80
CA SER A 102 25.07 -26.49 -6.87
C SER A 102 24.65 -26.15 -5.43
N PRO A 103 24.70 -27.10 -4.48
CA PRO A 103 24.33 -26.84 -3.08
C PRO A 103 25.29 -25.88 -2.36
N TYR A 104 26.41 -25.53 -2.98
CA TYR A 104 27.42 -24.60 -2.45
C TYR A 104 27.32 -23.20 -3.08
N GLU A 105 26.43 -23.00 -4.05
CA GLU A 105 26.34 -21.76 -4.82
C GLU A 105 25.80 -20.61 -3.97
N TYR A 106 26.54 -19.51 -3.91
CA TYR A 106 26.03 -18.28 -3.30
C TYR A 106 25.14 -17.53 -4.28
N CYS A 107 23.90 -17.24 -3.87
CA CYS A 107 22.99 -16.37 -4.61
C CYS A 107 22.74 -16.76 -6.08
N PHE A 108 22.74 -18.06 -6.41
CA PHE A 108 22.67 -18.56 -7.80
C PHE A 108 23.69 -17.89 -8.75
N SER A 109 24.90 -17.62 -8.24
CA SER A 109 25.97 -16.90 -8.95
C SER A 109 25.59 -15.48 -9.38
N ASN A 110 24.57 -14.88 -8.76
CA ASN A 110 24.08 -13.55 -9.06
C ASN A 110 23.97 -12.66 -7.80
N PRO A 111 25.07 -12.45 -7.05
CA PRO A 111 25.09 -11.65 -5.82
C PRO A 111 24.83 -10.15 -6.06
N ILE A 112 24.87 -9.71 -7.32
CA ILE A 112 24.51 -8.35 -7.74
C ILE A 112 22.99 -8.14 -7.69
N ASN A 113 22.19 -9.20 -7.80
CA ASN A 113 20.73 -9.12 -7.82
C ASN A 113 20.04 -9.89 -6.71
N LEU A 114 20.71 -10.82 -6.03
CA LEU A 114 20.17 -11.69 -5.00
C LEU A 114 20.99 -11.59 -3.72
N THR A 115 20.35 -11.88 -2.60
CA THR A 115 20.99 -12.01 -1.29
C THR A 115 20.51 -13.31 -0.64
N ASP A 116 21.30 -13.93 0.22
CA ASP A 116 20.85 -15.07 1.04
C ASP A 116 20.86 -14.64 2.51
N PRO A 117 19.81 -13.99 3.05
CA PRO A 117 19.85 -13.43 4.41
C PRO A 117 19.95 -14.49 5.51
N THR A 118 19.50 -15.72 5.25
CA THR A 118 19.38 -16.79 6.25
C THR A 118 20.47 -17.86 6.13
N GLY A 119 21.24 -17.83 5.04
CA GLY A 119 22.17 -18.88 4.68
C GLY A 119 21.46 -20.18 4.29
N MET A 120 20.18 -20.16 3.92
CA MET A 120 19.41 -21.36 3.53
C MET A 120 18.91 -21.29 2.07
N GLY A 121 19.22 -20.21 1.36
CA GLY A 121 18.88 -20.08 -0.04
C GLY A 121 18.75 -18.61 -0.46
N PRO A 122 19.02 -18.30 -1.73
CA PRO A 122 18.78 -16.96 -2.25
C PRO A 122 17.34 -16.55 -2.06
N GLU A 123 17.17 -15.39 -1.44
CA GLU A 123 15.94 -14.64 -1.49
C GLU A 123 16.09 -13.58 -2.60
N ASP A 124 15.00 -13.33 -3.33
CA ASP A 124 14.90 -12.07 -4.04
C ASP A 124 15.18 -10.94 -3.02
N PRO A 125 15.93 -9.88 -3.38
CA PRO A 125 16.19 -8.77 -2.48
C PRO A 125 14.86 -8.26 -1.93
N PRO A 126 14.83 -7.66 -0.72
CA PRO A 126 13.61 -7.14 -0.08
C PRO A 126 12.69 -6.56 -1.15
N GLY A 127 11.53 -7.21 -1.29
CA GLY A 127 10.89 -7.43 -2.59
C GLY A 127 10.50 -6.20 -3.38
N LYS A 128 9.87 -6.43 -4.53
CA LYS A 128 9.43 -5.35 -5.43
C LYS A 128 8.32 -4.52 -4.78
N ALA A 129 8.68 -3.50 -4.00
CA ALA A 129 7.73 -2.53 -3.49
C ALA A 129 7.07 -1.76 -4.64
N HIS A 130 5.79 -1.48 -4.47
CA HIS A 130 5.01 -0.71 -5.43
C HIS A 130 4.97 0.75 -4.99
N VAL A 131 5.46 1.65 -5.85
CA VAL A 131 5.51 3.08 -5.54
C VAL A 131 4.44 3.85 -6.31
N PHE A 132 3.65 4.63 -5.58
CA PHE A 132 2.64 5.52 -6.14
C PHE A 132 2.88 6.96 -5.69
N GLY A 133 2.59 7.92 -6.57
CA GLY A 133 2.50 9.32 -6.21
C GLY A 133 1.24 9.58 -5.38
N THR A 134 1.27 10.59 -4.52
CA THR A 134 0.06 11.08 -3.82
C THR A 134 -1.01 11.61 -4.80
N ASP A 135 -0.62 11.88 -6.04
CA ASP A 135 -1.48 12.19 -7.19
C ASP A 135 -2.00 10.95 -7.94
N GLY A 136 -1.74 9.75 -7.41
CA GLY A 136 -2.11 8.47 -8.02
C GLY A 136 -1.22 7.99 -9.17
N THR A 137 -0.15 8.72 -9.50
CA THR A 137 0.80 8.29 -10.55
C THR A 137 1.47 6.97 -10.14
N SER A 138 1.38 5.93 -10.97
CA SER A 138 2.11 4.68 -10.73
C SER A 138 3.55 4.79 -11.25
N TYR A 139 4.53 4.68 -10.36
CA TYR A 139 5.96 4.64 -10.71
C TYR A 139 6.49 3.21 -10.90
N GLY A 140 5.62 2.22 -10.71
CA GLY A 140 5.92 0.80 -10.89
C GLY A 140 6.61 0.16 -9.69
N GLN A 141 7.33 -0.92 -9.98
CA GLN A 141 8.06 -1.69 -8.98
C GLN A 141 9.48 -1.14 -8.83
N VAL A 142 9.87 -0.83 -7.60
CA VAL A 142 11.19 -0.29 -7.29
C VAL A 142 11.96 -1.32 -6.48
N ARG A 143 13.16 -1.64 -6.92
CA ARG A 143 14.08 -2.53 -6.18
C ARG A 143 14.59 -1.81 -4.93
N ASN A 144 14.91 -2.55 -3.87
CA ASN A 144 15.66 -2.03 -2.71
C ASN A 144 14.84 -1.14 -1.74
N THR A 145 13.52 -1.32 -1.67
CA THR A 145 12.64 -0.61 -0.73
C THR A 145 11.64 -1.60 -0.11
N GLY A 146 11.64 -1.78 1.21
CA GLY A 146 10.57 -2.49 1.92
C GLY A 146 10.45 -4.00 1.70
N THR A 147 9.35 -4.58 2.19
CA THR A 147 9.02 -6.00 2.00
C THR A 147 8.36 -6.20 0.64
N ALA A 148 8.45 -7.42 0.09
CA ALA A 148 7.69 -7.79 -1.09
C ALA A 148 6.19 -7.50 -0.88
N ASN A 149 5.56 -6.88 -1.88
CA ASN A 149 4.13 -6.53 -1.93
C ASN A 149 3.69 -5.31 -1.11
N ASP A 150 4.59 -4.62 -0.40
CA ASP A 150 4.23 -3.37 0.29
C ASP A 150 3.99 -2.22 -0.69
N VAL A 151 3.08 -1.33 -0.31
CA VAL A 151 2.81 -0.08 -1.02
C VAL A 151 3.56 1.08 -0.36
N TYR A 152 4.24 1.87 -1.18
CA TYR A 152 4.92 3.10 -0.77
C TYR A 152 4.34 4.29 -1.53
N ILE A 153 4.28 5.44 -0.85
CA ILE A 153 3.82 6.70 -1.39
C ILE A 153 4.93 7.74 -1.42
N VAL A 154 4.83 8.65 -2.40
CA VAL A 154 5.76 9.76 -2.57
C VAL A 154 5.01 11.01 -3.04
N ASP A 155 5.36 12.18 -2.52
CA ASP A 155 4.94 13.43 -3.15
C ASP A 155 5.64 13.53 -4.53
N PRO A 156 4.92 13.73 -5.65
CA PRO A 156 5.51 13.86 -6.98
C PRO A 156 6.67 14.87 -7.06
N LYS A 157 6.71 15.90 -6.20
CA LYS A 157 7.82 16.87 -6.11
C LYS A 157 9.14 16.24 -5.63
N ASN A 158 9.06 15.10 -4.95
CA ASN A 158 10.20 14.33 -4.45
C ASN A 158 10.65 13.22 -5.40
N VAL A 159 10.10 13.18 -6.62
CA VAL A 159 10.47 12.24 -7.67
C VAL A 159 11.29 12.95 -8.74
N SER A 160 12.42 12.35 -9.13
CA SER A 160 13.17 12.75 -10.32
C SER A 160 13.40 11.56 -11.24
N LYS A 161 13.72 11.83 -12.50
CA LYS A 161 13.99 10.80 -13.50
C LYS A 161 15.41 10.97 -14.02
N THR A 162 16.19 9.89 -14.01
CA THR A 162 17.53 9.90 -14.60
C THR A 162 17.45 9.95 -16.13
N LYS A 163 18.57 10.28 -16.79
CA LYS A 163 18.69 10.22 -18.25
C LYS A 163 18.34 8.83 -18.82
N ASP A 164 18.61 7.79 -18.04
CA ASP A 164 18.36 6.39 -18.38
C ASP A 164 16.90 5.97 -18.12
N GLY A 165 16.04 6.92 -17.74
CA GLY A 165 14.61 6.70 -17.54
C GLY A 165 14.22 6.07 -16.20
N THR A 166 15.17 5.92 -15.27
CA THR A 166 14.93 5.36 -13.93
C THR A 166 14.41 6.44 -12.98
N TYR A 167 13.41 6.10 -12.16
CA TYR A 167 12.91 7.00 -11.12
C TYR A 167 13.81 6.98 -9.88
N VAL A 168 14.07 8.16 -9.34
CA VAL A 168 14.81 8.37 -8.09
C VAL A 168 13.87 9.08 -7.11
N PHE A 169 13.78 8.53 -5.90
CA PHE A 169 12.86 9.01 -4.87
C PHE A 169 13.66 9.60 -3.70
N LYS A 170 13.43 10.87 -3.38
CA LYS A 170 14.13 11.54 -2.27
C LYS A 170 13.55 11.18 -0.90
N LYS A 171 12.24 10.90 -0.86
CA LYS A 171 11.51 10.54 0.36
C LYS A 171 10.39 9.58 -0.01
N LEU A 172 10.45 8.37 0.53
CA LEU A 172 9.42 7.35 0.40
C LEU A 172 8.81 7.09 1.77
N GLU A 173 7.48 7.01 1.80
CA GLU A 173 6.73 6.70 3.01
C GLU A 173 5.95 5.40 2.77
N GLN A 174 6.05 4.45 3.69
CA GLN A 174 5.28 3.21 3.58
C GLN A 174 3.82 3.54 3.85
N LEU A 175 2.92 3.11 2.96
CA LEU A 175 1.49 3.27 3.16
C LEU A 175 1.06 2.32 4.28
N LYS A 176 0.41 2.88 5.29
CA LYS A 176 -0.05 2.16 6.46
C LYS A 176 -1.55 2.31 6.64
N ASP A 177 -2.16 1.33 7.28
CA ASP A 177 -3.53 1.39 7.72
C ASP A 177 -3.70 2.28 8.97
N GLY A 178 -4.94 2.55 9.38
CA GLY A 178 -5.24 3.33 10.59
C GLY A 178 -4.74 2.70 11.91
N LYS A 179 -4.20 1.48 11.88
CA LYS A 179 -3.57 0.77 13.01
C LYS A 179 -2.05 0.73 12.90
N GLY A 180 -1.46 1.30 11.84
CA GLY A 180 -0.03 1.34 11.59
C GLY A 180 0.56 0.13 10.85
N ASN A 181 -0.26 -0.82 10.39
CA ASN A 181 0.18 -1.98 9.61
C ASN A 181 0.43 -1.60 8.15
N ALA A 182 1.42 -2.22 7.51
CA ALA A 182 1.70 -2.01 6.10
C ALA A 182 0.53 -2.46 5.21
N VAL A 183 0.21 -1.66 4.19
CA VAL A 183 -0.83 -1.99 3.20
C VAL A 183 -0.21 -2.80 2.06
N SER A 184 -0.75 -3.99 1.79
CA SER A 184 -0.32 -4.81 0.66
C SER A 184 -0.90 -4.32 -0.67
N ILE A 185 -0.16 -4.54 -1.76
CA ILE A 185 -0.56 -4.14 -3.11
C ILE A 185 -1.88 -4.78 -3.54
N ASP A 186 -2.15 -6.02 -3.12
CA ASP A 186 -3.39 -6.71 -3.45
C ASP A 186 -4.60 -6.04 -2.77
N THR A 187 -4.44 -5.69 -1.50
CA THR A 187 -5.48 -4.97 -0.74
C THR A 187 -5.71 -3.57 -1.33
N PHE A 188 -4.62 -2.86 -1.63
CA PHE A 188 -4.67 -1.54 -2.24
C PHE A 188 -5.36 -1.56 -3.61
N LYS A 189 -4.98 -2.49 -4.50
CA LYS A 189 -5.60 -2.64 -5.83
C LYS A 189 -7.03 -3.14 -5.75
N ALA A 190 -7.36 -3.99 -4.79
CA ALA A 190 -8.73 -4.43 -4.59
C ALA A 190 -9.63 -3.23 -4.24
N LEU A 191 -9.21 -2.40 -3.29
CA LEU A 191 -9.94 -1.21 -2.88
C LEU A 191 -10.04 -0.18 -4.02
N ALA A 192 -8.91 0.17 -4.64
CA ALA A 192 -8.88 1.12 -5.76
C ALA A 192 -9.70 0.60 -6.96
N GLY A 193 -9.67 -0.71 -7.22
CA GLY A 193 -10.46 -1.35 -8.27
C GLY A 193 -11.97 -1.29 -8.00
N THR A 194 -12.40 -1.49 -6.76
CA THR A 194 -13.80 -1.30 -6.35
C THR A 194 -14.23 0.14 -6.58
N ILE A 195 -13.46 1.12 -6.11
CA ILE A 195 -13.76 2.54 -6.30
C ILE A 195 -13.83 2.91 -7.78
N TYR A 196 -12.89 2.41 -8.59
CA TYR A 196 -12.89 2.60 -10.03
C TYR A 196 -14.16 2.05 -10.69
N ALA A 197 -14.59 0.84 -10.31
CA ALA A 197 -15.76 0.19 -10.89
C ALA A 197 -17.06 0.92 -10.55
N GLU A 198 -17.16 1.44 -9.33
CA GLU A 198 -18.33 2.15 -8.80
C GLU A 198 -18.39 3.62 -9.24
N ALA A 199 -17.24 4.23 -9.58
CA ALA A 199 -17.20 5.59 -10.09
C ALA A 199 -17.79 5.70 -11.49
N SER A 200 -18.28 6.89 -11.83
CA SER A 200 -18.90 7.20 -13.12
C SER A 200 -18.03 6.81 -14.31
N VAL A 201 -18.68 6.48 -15.42
CA VAL A 201 -17.99 6.13 -16.67
C VAL A 201 -17.26 7.36 -17.23
N GLY A 202 -16.05 7.17 -17.77
CA GLY A 202 -15.23 8.26 -18.32
C GLY A 202 -14.18 8.76 -17.34
N ALA A 203 -13.74 10.02 -17.46
CA ALA A 203 -12.74 10.63 -16.59
C ALA A 203 -13.35 11.09 -15.25
N ALA A 204 -13.94 10.16 -14.50
CA ALA A 204 -14.50 10.42 -13.18
C ALA A 204 -13.48 11.13 -12.28
N SER A 205 -13.94 12.12 -11.53
CA SER A 205 -13.07 12.99 -10.74
C SER A 205 -12.49 12.25 -9.53
N LYS A 206 -11.33 12.70 -9.07
CA LYS A 206 -10.73 12.20 -7.83
C LYS A 206 -11.69 12.37 -6.64
N ASP A 207 -12.38 13.51 -6.57
CA ASP A 207 -13.28 13.79 -5.44
C ASP A 207 -14.49 12.86 -5.46
N GLU A 208 -15.06 12.54 -6.63
CA GLU A 208 -16.12 11.54 -6.74
C GLU A 208 -15.68 10.17 -6.18
N MET A 209 -14.49 9.73 -6.56
CA MET A 209 -13.90 8.48 -6.08
C MET A 209 -13.58 8.52 -4.58
N LEU A 210 -13.12 9.66 -4.07
CA LEU A 210 -12.90 9.86 -2.64
C LEU A 210 -14.22 9.78 -1.86
N GLY A 211 -15.30 10.33 -2.41
CA GLY A 211 -16.63 10.20 -1.80
C GLY A 211 -17.11 8.75 -1.74
N ILE A 212 -16.87 7.97 -2.80
CA ILE A 212 -17.16 6.52 -2.78
C ILE A 212 -16.31 5.81 -1.71
N PHE A 213 -15.02 6.14 -1.63
CA PHE A 213 -14.14 5.65 -0.56
C PHE A 213 -14.73 5.96 0.83
N ASN A 214 -15.12 7.21 1.10
CA ASN A 214 -15.66 7.62 2.39
C ASN A 214 -16.98 6.90 2.72
N CYS A 215 -17.85 6.65 1.75
CA CYS A 215 -19.05 5.83 1.97
C CYS A 215 -18.70 4.40 2.40
N ILE A 216 -17.70 3.77 1.78
CA ILE A 216 -17.24 2.42 2.14
C ILE A 216 -16.63 2.46 3.54
N GLU A 217 -15.80 3.46 3.84
CA GLU A 217 -15.18 3.63 5.16
C GLU A 217 -16.22 3.86 6.27
N ASN A 218 -17.19 4.75 6.05
CA ASN A 218 -18.27 5.01 6.99
C ASN A 218 -19.05 3.74 7.31
N ARG A 219 -19.31 2.88 6.31
CA ARG A 219 -19.92 1.56 6.51
C ARG A 219 -19.04 0.63 7.33
N ALA A 220 -17.76 0.51 6.98
CA ALA A 220 -16.81 -0.34 7.69
C ALA A 220 -16.76 0.04 9.18
N VAL A 221 -16.63 1.34 9.47
CA VAL A 221 -16.61 1.89 10.82
C VAL A 221 -17.91 1.61 11.56
N ALA A 222 -19.06 1.75 10.89
CA ALA A 222 -20.35 1.43 11.49
C ALA A 222 -20.54 -0.06 11.80
N ASP A 223 -19.90 -0.94 11.03
CA ASP A 223 -19.85 -2.38 11.31
C ASP A 223 -18.80 -2.75 12.38
N GLY A 224 -18.07 -1.76 12.91
CA GLY A 224 -17.03 -1.92 13.92
C GLY A 224 -15.70 -2.45 13.34
N ASP A 225 -15.47 -2.27 12.05
CA ASP A 225 -14.28 -2.73 11.35
C ASP A 225 -13.53 -1.57 10.68
N SER A 226 -12.30 -1.82 10.20
CA SER A 226 -11.62 -0.91 9.29
C SER A 226 -11.95 -1.24 7.84
N ILE A 227 -11.85 -0.24 6.96
CA ILE A 227 -12.05 -0.45 5.52
C ILE A 227 -11.16 -1.56 4.97
N LEU A 228 -9.90 -1.64 5.43
CA LEU A 228 -8.98 -2.70 5.01
C LEU A 228 -9.33 -4.06 5.61
N GLY A 229 -9.85 -4.10 6.84
CA GLY A 229 -10.37 -5.33 7.46
C GLY A 229 -11.55 -5.88 6.67
N GLU A 230 -12.47 -5.00 6.24
CA GLU A 230 -13.57 -5.37 5.36
C GLU A 230 -13.08 -5.86 3.99
N MET A 231 -12.03 -5.25 3.43
CA MET A 231 -11.43 -5.69 2.15
C MET A 231 -10.89 -7.13 2.19
N GLN A 232 -10.47 -7.61 3.35
CA GLN A 232 -9.91 -8.96 3.50
C GLN A 232 -10.99 -10.04 3.66
N LYS A 233 -12.26 -9.67 3.90
CA LYS A 233 -13.34 -10.64 4.07
C LYS A 233 -13.78 -11.24 2.72
N PRO A 234 -13.95 -12.58 2.64
CA PRO A 234 -14.43 -13.22 1.43
C PRO A 234 -15.89 -12.83 1.14
N GLY A 235 -16.13 -12.24 -0.04
CA GLY A 235 -17.48 -12.01 -0.58
C GLY A 235 -18.33 -10.90 0.07
N GLN A 236 -17.74 -10.05 0.94
CA GLN A 236 -18.50 -9.03 1.70
C GLN A 236 -18.14 -7.58 1.39
N VAL A 237 -17.21 -7.31 0.48
CA VAL A 237 -16.87 -5.92 0.15
C VAL A 237 -17.98 -5.29 -0.69
N VAL A 238 -18.55 -4.19 -0.21
CA VAL A 238 -19.54 -3.41 -0.96
C VAL A 238 -18.97 -3.00 -2.33
N GLY A 239 -19.72 -3.22 -3.42
CA GLY A 239 -19.25 -2.96 -4.80
C GLY A 239 -18.38 -4.07 -5.40
N TYR A 240 -18.46 -5.30 -4.85
CA TYR A 240 -17.57 -6.44 -5.14
C TYR A 240 -17.43 -6.90 -6.59
N ALA A 241 -18.31 -6.48 -7.50
CA ALA A 241 -18.56 -7.23 -8.73
C ALA A 241 -17.33 -7.39 -9.65
N HIS A 242 -16.29 -6.56 -9.50
CA HIS A 242 -15.15 -6.55 -10.41
C HIS A 242 -13.78 -6.37 -9.73
N ARG A 243 -13.43 -7.26 -8.79
CA ARG A 243 -12.01 -7.47 -8.44
C ARG A 243 -11.27 -7.99 -9.68
N GLY A 244 -10.55 -7.14 -10.41
CA GLY A 244 -9.61 -7.66 -11.40
C GLY A 244 -9.08 -6.77 -12.52
N ARG A 245 -9.47 -5.51 -12.66
CA ARG A 245 -8.96 -4.68 -13.78
C ARG A 245 -8.76 -3.23 -13.39
N ILE A 246 -7.72 -2.96 -12.61
CA ILE A 246 -7.14 -1.62 -12.52
C ILE A 246 -5.67 -1.69 -12.96
N GLY A 247 -5.30 -0.89 -13.96
CA GLY A 247 -3.97 -0.86 -14.57
C GLY A 247 -3.81 -1.68 -15.86
N THR A 248 -4.88 -2.25 -16.43
CA THR A 248 -4.85 -2.94 -17.75
C THR A 248 -5.50 -2.13 -18.86
N GLU A 249 -5.90 -0.89 -18.57
CA GLU A 249 -6.79 -0.13 -19.43
C GLU A 249 -6.02 0.58 -20.57
N SER A 250 -6.58 0.50 -21.78
CA SER A 250 -6.09 1.22 -22.95
C SER A 250 -6.93 2.48 -23.19
N GLY A 251 -6.27 3.62 -23.44
CA GLY A 251 -6.91 4.91 -23.71
C GLY A 251 -6.74 5.97 -22.60
N SER A 252 -6.70 7.25 -23.00
CA SER A 252 -6.38 8.37 -22.11
C SER A 252 -7.36 8.53 -20.95
N ASN A 253 -8.67 8.39 -21.20
CA ASN A 253 -9.70 8.53 -20.16
C ASN A 253 -9.60 7.43 -19.10
N ALA A 254 -9.29 6.20 -19.52
CA ALA A 254 -9.16 5.09 -18.58
C ALA A 254 -7.89 5.23 -17.71
N LYS A 255 -6.78 5.72 -18.28
CA LYS A 255 -5.56 6.05 -17.51
C LYS A 255 -5.82 7.12 -16.45
N ILE A 256 -6.53 8.19 -16.82
CA ILE A 256 -6.91 9.26 -15.88
C ILE A 256 -7.80 8.71 -14.77
N LYS A 257 -8.80 7.89 -15.13
CA LYS A 257 -9.71 7.27 -14.16
C LYS A 257 -8.95 6.36 -13.20
N THR A 258 -8.02 5.55 -13.69
CA THR A 258 -7.13 4.70 -12.87
C THR A 258 -6.24 5.52 -11.95
N GLN A 259 -5.63 6.60 -12.46
CA GLN A 259 -4.84 7.51 -11.65
C GLN A 259 -5.67 8.17 -10.54
N ASN A 260 -6.86 8.68 -10.86
CA ASN A 260 -7.76 9.28 -9.88
C ASN A 260 -8.20 8.27 -8.82
N ALA A 261 -8.42 7.00 -9.19
CA ALA A 261 -8.79 5.95 -8.24
C ALA A 261 -7.65 5.64 -7.26
N PHE A 262 -6.41 5.57 -7.75
CA PHE A 262 -5.24 5.45 -6.87
C PHE A 262 -5.08 6.68 -5.97
N ALA A 263 -5.21 7.89 -6.52
CA ALA A 263 -5.09 9.13 -5.75
C ALA A 263 -6.14 9.22 -4.64
N ALA A 264 -7.41 8.91 -4.95
CA ALA A 264 -8.51 8.90 -4.00
C ALA A 264 -8.29 7.85 -2.90
N THR A 265 -7.83 6.66 -3.26
CA THR A 265 -7.53 5.58 -2.29
C THR A 265 -6.39 5.99 -1.36
N ILE A 266 -5.31 6.58 -1.88
CA ILE A 266 -4.19 7.08 -1.08
C ILE A 266 -4.67 8.20 -0.15
N GLN A 267 -5.42 9.17 -0.68
CA GLN A 267 -5.95 10.28 0.12
C GLN A 267 -6.87 9.77 1.24
N GLY A 268 -7.80 8.87 0.94
CA GLY A 268 -8.69 8.29 1.94
C GLY A 268 -7.96 7.51 3.04
N LEU A 269 -6.90 6.77 2.70
CA LEU A 269 -6.11 6.02 3.69
C LEU A 269 -5.17 6.89 4.53
N THR A 270 -4.77 8.06 4.03
CA THR A 270 -3.76 8.93 4.68
C THR A 270 -4.37 10.15 5.36
N THR A 271 -5.58 10.55 4.98
CA THR A 271 -6.26 11.74 5.50
C THR A 271 -7.60 11.35 6.09
N ASN A 272 -7.96 11.96 7.22
CA ASN A 272 -9.25 11.74 7.88
C ASN A 272 -10.34 12.67 7.32
N THR A 273 -10.40 12.83 6.00
CA THR A 273 -11.32 13.75 5.33
C THR A 273 -12.51 12.98 4.77
N ASP A 274 -13.72 13.28 5.27
CA ASP A 274 -14.98 12.80 4.70
C ASP A 274 -15.67 13.93 3.92
N ILE A 275 -15.64 13.86 2.59
CA ILE A 275 -16.31 14.85 1.72
C ILE A 275 -17.80 14.57 1.52
N THR A 276 -18.28 13.42 2.02
CA THR A 276 -19.66 12.97 1.86
C THR A 276 -20.58 13.43 2.98
N ASN A 277 -20.02 14.05 4.02
CA ASN A 277 -20.74 14.46 5.22
C ASN A 277 -21.46 13.28 5.93
N GLY A 278 -20.78 12.14 6.08
CA GLY A 278 -21.31 10.96 6.75
C GLY A 278 -22.31 10.17 5.89
N ALA A 279 -22.09 10.11 4.58
CA ALA A 279 -22.89 9.28 3.70
C ALA A 279 -22.54 7.80 3.88
N TYR A 280 -23.53 6.95 3.64
CA TYR A 280 -23.33 5.50 3.57
C TYR A 280 -23.62 4.96 2.17
N TYR A 281 -24.41 5.64 1.34
CA TYR A 281 -24.79 5.17 0.00
C TYR A 281 -24.36 6.16 -1.06
N TRP A 282 -24.10 5.63 -2.25
CA TRP A 282 -23.81 6.41 -3.44
C TRP A 282 -24.66 5.89 -4.59
N ASP A 283 -25.00 6.79 -5.51
CA ASP A 283 -25.56 6.42 -6.80
C ASP A 283 -25.08 7.41 -7.86
N GLY A 284 -24.72 6.87 -9.02
CA GLY A 284 -24.29 7.62 -10.17
C GLY A 284 -25.44 8.04 -11.06
N THR A 285 -25.21 8.05 -12.38
CA THR A 285 -26.25 8.33 -13.37
C THR A 285 -27.42 7.36 -13.36
N ASP A 286 -27.28 6.21 -12.70
CA ASP A 286 -28.36 5.22 -12.56
C ASP A 286 -29.47 5.72 -11.63
N TYR A 287 -29.15 6.69 -10.77
CA TYR A 287 -30.09 7.39 -9.91
C TYR A 287 -31.23 8.02 -10.71
N SER A 288 -30.96 8.69 -11.84
CA SER A 288 -32.02 9.30 -12.65
C SER A 288 -32.78 8.30 -13.54
N LYS A 289 -32.19 7.13 -13.80
CA LYS A 289 -32.72 6.13 -14.74
C LYS A 289 -33.62 5.10 -14.06
N THR A 290 -33.41 4.83 -12.78
CA THR A 290 -34.09 3.72 -12.10
C THR A 290 -34.95 4.19 -10.94
N ALA A 291 -36.26 3.94 -11.03
CA ALA A 291 -37.23 4.31 -10.00
C ALA A 291 -36.89 3.74 -8.60
N ARG A 292 -36.16 2.62 -8.52
CA ARG A 292 -35.71 2.03 -7.25
C ARG A 292 -34.85 2.97 -6.40
N TYR A 293 -34.10 3.86 -7.05
CA TYR A 293 -33.13 4.75 -6.41
C TYR A 293 -33.73 6.12 -6.10
N THR A 294 -34.69 6.57 -6.91
CA THR A 294 -35.43 7.82 -6.68
C THR A 294 -36.61 7.67 -5.71
N GLN A 295 -37.10 6.46 -5.49
CA GLN A 295 -38.21 6.21 -4.57
C GLN A 295 -37.77 6.34 -3.11
N GLY A 296 -38.29 7.36 -2.43
CA GLY A 296 -38.07 7.58 -1.00
C GLY A 296 -36.74 8.26 -0.69
N THR A 297 -36.20 9.07 -1.60
CA THR A 297 -35.03 9.93 -1.33
C THR A 297 -35.44 11.40 -1.31
N THR A 298 -34.98 12.14 -0.30
CA THR A 298 -35.16 13.60 -0.17
C THR A 298 -33.85 14.32 -0.41
N PHE A 299 -33.87 15.39 -1.21
CA PHE A 299 -32.72 16.27 -1.40
C PHE A 299 -32.65 17.28 -0.27
N THR A 300 -31.57 17.28 0.50
CA THR A 300 -31.40 18.23 1.62
C THR A 300 -30.98 19.63 1.17
N SER A 301 -30.51 19.77 -0.07
CA SER A 301 -30.14 21.02 -0.71
C SER A 301 -30.43 20.94 -2.22
N ALA A 302 -30.78 22.07 -2.83
CA ALA A 302 -30.94 22.18 -4.29
C ALA A 302 -29.65 21.77 -5.03
N SER A 303 -28.48 22.05 -4.46
CA SER A 303 -27.19 21.64 -5.03
C SER A 303 -26.99 20.13 -5.08
N HIS A 304 -27.73 19.35 -4.28
CA HIS A 304 -27.64 17.89 -4.30
C HIS A 304 -28.45 17.25 -5.43
N ASN A 305 -29.33 18.01 -6.07
CA ASN A 305 -30.19 17.53 -7.15
C ASN A 305 -29.55 17.79 -8.52
N ILE A 306 -28.38 17.20 -8.76
CA ILE A 306 -27.61 17.38 -10.00
C ILE A 306 -28.31 16.83 -11.26
N TYR A 307 -29.40 16.07 -11.08
CA TYR A 307 -30.21 15.49 -12.17
C TYR A 307 -31.54 16.20 -12.39
N ASN A 308 -31.82 17.30 -11.65
CA ASN A 308 -33.06 18.07 -11.75
C ASN A 308 -34.33 17.19 -11.63
N LEU A 309 -34.29 16.24 -10.70
CA LEU A 309 -35.42 15.34 -10.44
C LEU A 309 -36.46 16.04 -9.58
N ALA A 310 -37.74 15.76 -9.80
CA ALA A 310 -38.77 16.21 -8.88
C ALA A 310 -38.50 15.61 -7.49
N GLU A 311 -38.69 16.41 -6.43
CA GLU A 311 -38.73 15.84 -5.08
C GLU A 311 -39.83 14.77 -5.03
N ASN A 312 -39.50 13.61 -4.49
CA ASN A 312 -40.41 12.48 -4.46
C ASN A 312 -40.90 12.23 -3.02
N PRO A 313 -41.89 12.97 -2.51
CA PRO A 313 -42.50 12.66 -1.23
C PRO A 313 -43.64 11.67 -1.47
N LYS A 314 -43.37 10.36 -1.40
CA LYS A 314 -44.42 9.41 -1.00
C LYS A 314 -43.91 8.37 -0.03
N ALA A 315 -44.26 8.62 1.23
CA ALA A 315 -44.41 7.62 2.25
C ALA A 315 -45.19 6.41 1.70
N GLY A 316 -44.59 5.23 1.74
CA GLY A 316 -45.35 3.99 1.59
C GLY A 316 -46.03 3.67 2.93
N SER A 317 -47.35 3.51 2.94
CA SER A 317 -48.06 2.93 4.08
C SER A 317 -47.86 1.42 4.10
N ASN A 318 -47.21 0.93 5.15
CA ASN A 318 -47.27 -0.46 5.57
C ASN A 318 -47.61 -0.47 7.07
N ALA A 319 -47.77 -1.64 7.69
CA ALA A 319 -48.35 -1.84 9.02
C ALA A 319 -47.64 -1.13 10.22
N PHE A 320 -46.76 -0.17 9.95
CA PHE A 320 -45.82 0.43 10.90
C PHE A 320 -45.71 1.97 10.82
N GLY A 321 -46.64 2.67 10.14
CA GLY A 321 -46.72 4.14 10.14
C GLY A 321 -46.22 4.83 8.86
N SER A 322 -46.47 6.14 8.74
CA SER A 322 -46.11 6.98 7.59
C SER A 322 -44.71 7.58 7.77
N TRP A 323 -43.75 7.22 6.90
CA TRP A 323 -42.39 7.80 6.89
C TRP A 323 -42.20 8.83 5.76
N SER A 324 -41.53 9.94 6.04
CA SER A 324 -41.32 11.06 5.11
C SER A 324 -40.39 10.72 3.94
N SER A 325 -39.35 9.91 4.16
CA SER A 325 -38.46 9.33 3.14
C SER A 325 -37.46 8.37 3.79
N LYS A 326 -36.93 7.40 3.04
CA LYS A 326 -35.94 6.44 3.52
C LYS A 326 -34.52 7.01 3.51
N PHE A 327 -34.17 7.77 2.46
CA PHE A 327 -32.83 8.33 2.27
C PHE A 327 -32.85 9.86 2.22
N GLU A 328 -31.79 10.49 2.72
CA GLU A 328 -31.51 11.92 2.55
C GLU A 328 -30.15 12.10 1.87
N THR A 329 -30.05 13.05 0.93
CA THR A 329 -28.77 13.38 0.30
C THR A 329 -27.88 14.19 1.24
N THR A 330 -26.57 13.99 1.17
CA THR A 330 -25.61 14.64 2.08
C THR A 330 -24.56 15.46 1.34
N SER A 331 -24.20 15.04 0.14
CA SER A 331 -23.38 15.80 -0.80
C SER A 331 -23.46 15.20 -2.21
N THR A 332 -22.77 15.83 -3.15
CA THR A 332 -22.63 15.36 -4.54
C THR A 332 -21.22 15.62 -5.03
N SER A 333 -20.70 14.76 -5.89
CA SER A 333 -19.44 15.00 -6.59
C SER A 333 -19.48 14.34 -7.97
N GLY A 334 -19.01 15.06 -8.98
CA GLY A 334 -19.08 14.61 -10.37
C GLY A 334 -20.51 14.26 -10.78
N GLN A 335 -20.71 13.02 -11.20
CA GLN A 335 -22.03 12.47 -11.52
C GLN A 335 -22.48 11.45 -10.47
N THR A 336 -22.20 11.71 -9.20
CA THR A 336 -22.60 10.84 -8.09
C THR A 336 -23.27 11.65 -6.98
N VAL A 337 -24.38 11.12 -6.47
CA VAL A 337 -25.10 11.62 -5.30
C VAL A 337 -24.80 10.72 -4.12
N PHE A 338 -24.40 11.31 -3.01
CA PHE A 338 -24.15 10.61 -1.75
C PHE A 338 -25.33 10.81 -0.80
N SER A 339 -25.69 9.74 -0.08
CA SER A 339 -26.86 9.73 0.78
C SER A 339 -26.69 8.85 2.01
N ARG A 340 -27.57 9.05 2.99
CA ARG A 340 -27.68 8.24 4.20
C ARG A 340 -29.15 8.00 4.54
N LEU A 341 -29.41 7.10 5.49
CA LEU A 341 -30.77 6.89 6.00
C LEU A 341 -31.23 8.08 6.84
N THR A 342 -32.49 8.48 6.67
CA THR A 342 -33.09 9.52 7.52
C THR A 342 -33.17 9.07 8.97
N ILE A 343 -33.09 10.02 9.90
CA ILE A 343 -33.22 9.75 11.35
C ILE A 343 -34.58 9.10 11.64
N ASP A 344 -35.66 9.63 11.05
CA ASP A 344 -37.02 9.11 11.21
C ASP A 344 -37.14 7.65 10.78
N TRP A 345 -36.59 7.32 9.61
CA TRP A 345 -36.61 5.94 9.12
C TRP A 345 -35.83 5.00 10.05
N ARG A 346 -34.63 5.39 10.48
CA ARG A 346 -33.80 4.60 11.40
C ARG A 346 -34.50 4.37 12.75
N ASN A 347 -35.10 5.41 13.31
CA ASN A 347 -35.86 5.33 14.56
C ASN A 347 -37.07 4.38 14.43
N SER A 348 -37.76 4.40 13.28
CA SER A 348 -38.87 3.47 13.01
C SER A 348 -38.42 2.00 12.99
N GLN A 349 -37.18 1.70 12.57
CA GLN A 349 -36.64 0.33 12.51
C GLN A 349 -36.03 -0.15 13.83
N HIS A 350 -35.51 0.75 14.67
CA HIS A 350 -35.01 0.39 16.01
C HIS A 350 -36.10 -0.24 16.90
N SER A 351 -37.36 0.17 16.74
CA SER A 351 -38.52 -0.44 17.42
C SER A 351 -38.71 -1.94 17.11
N LYS A 352 -38.09 -2.45 16.04
CA LYS A 352 -38.22 -3.84 15.55
C LYS A 352 -36.97 -4.71 15.74
N LYS A 353 -35.94 -4.24 16.46
CA LYS A 353 -34.63 -4.93 16.57
C LYS A 353 -33.98 -5.29 15.22
N GLN A 354 -34.19 -4.49 14.16
CA GLN A 354 -33.75 -4.81 12.79
C GLN A 354 -32.65 -3.90 12.21
N ALA A 355 -32.20 -2.86 12.91
CA ALA A 355 -31.36 -1.84 12.28
C ALA A 355 -29.86 -1.99 12.58
N ASN A 356 -29.15 -2.69 11.71
CA ASN A 356 -27.83 -2.20 11.25
C ASN A 356 -28.07 -1.45 9.92
N TRP A 357 -27.15 -0.58 9.51
CA TRP A 357 -27.22 0.21 8.26
C TRP A 357 -27.46 -0.63 6.99
N TYR A 358 -27.35 -1.95 7.09
CA TYR A 358 -27.62 -2.91 6.03
C TYR A 358 -29.09 -3.24 5.77
N GLY A 359 -30.04 -2.91 6.67
CA GLY A 359 -31.39 -3.48 6.56
C GLY A 359 -31.43 -5.02 6.54
N SER A 360 -30.34 -5.68 6.96
CA SER A 360 -30.25 -7.12 7.15
C SER A 360 -29.77 -7.43 8.58
N ILE A 361 -30.41 -8.44 9.15
CA ILE A 361 -30.20 -8.95 10.50
C ILE A 361 -28.86 -9.68 10.52
N LYS A 362 -27.89 -9.27 11.36
CA LYS A 362 -26.85 -10.21 11.82
C LYS A 362 -27.58 -11.26 12.64
N LYS A 363 -27.64 -12.49 12.12
CA LYS A 363 -28.13 -13.66 12.87
C LYS A 363 -27.30 -13.89 14.11
#